data_AF-A0A919T2C0-F1
#
_entry.id   AF-A0A919T2C0-F1
#
_cell.length_a   1.000
_cell.length_b   1.000
_cell.length_c   1.000
_cell.angle_alpha   90.00
_cell.angle_beta   90.00
_cell.angle_gamma   90.00
#
_symmetry.space_group_name_H-M   'P 1'
#
loop_
_entity.id
_entity.type
_entity.pdbx_description
1 polymer ?
#
loop_
_entity_poly.entity_id
_entity_poly.type
_entity_poly.pdbx_seq_one_letter_code
_entity_poly.pdbx_strand_id
1 'polypeptide(L)'
;MPRTRLTVSFDASSVATVTNRGSVVAPLVRLALRDGKGNRVLPATYDDNYFWLLPDESRKVAFTWPKRLGRPRGLTVTAEAYNS
;
A
#
# COMPACT_ATOMS: atom_id res chain seq x y z
N MET A 1 21.82 3.19 -11.22
CA MET A 1 20.77 2.15 -11.36
C MET A 1 19.42 2.84 -11.27
N PRO A 2 18.54 2.71 -12.28
CA PRO A 2 17.18 3.23 -12.17
C PRO A 2 16.45 2.52 -11.03
N ARG A 3 15.64 3.28 -10.28
CA ARG A 3 14.98 2.82 -9.05
C ARG A 3 13.48 3.00 -9.16
N THR A 4 12.76 2.03 -8.60
CA THR A 4 11.33 2.18 -8.33
C THR A 4 11.13 3.24 -7.26
N ARG A 5 10.09 4.06 -7.39
CA ARG A 5 9.74 5.07 -6.40
C ARG A 5 8.23 5.05 -6.20
N LEU A 6 7.79 4.43 -5.11
CA LEU A 6 6.37 4.36 -4.79
C LEU A 6 5.96 5.52 -3.87
N THR A 7 4.84 6.15 -4.19
CA THR A 7 4.15 7.06 -3.29
C THR A 7 2.80 6.47 -2.92
N VAL A 8 2.44 6.55 -1.65
CA VAL A 8 1.16 6.04 -1.13
C VAL A 8 0.42 7.18 -0.47
N SER A 9 -0.83 7.37 -0.86
CA SER A 9 -1.80 8.20 -0.13
C SER A 9 -3.03 7.37 0.17
N PHE A 10 -3.63 7.51 1.35
CA PHE A 10 -4.88 6.84 1.68
C PHE A 10 -5.80 7.78 2.45
N ASP A 11 -7.09 7.50 2.42
CA ASP A 11 -8.12 8.33 3.05
C ASP A 11 -8.92 7.59 4.13
N ALA A 12 -9.91 8.27 4.70
CA ALA A 12 -10.80 7.72 5.71
C ALA A 12 -11.72 6.59 5.18
N SER A 13 -11.85 6.43 3.86
CA SER A 13 -12.66 5.39 3.22
C SER A 13 -11.94 4.04 3.12
N SER A 14 -10.71 3.94 3.65
CA SER A 14 -9.87 2.73 3.59
C SER A 14 -9.48 2.35 2.15
N VAL A 15 -9.26 3.37 1.32
CA VAL A 15 -8.70 3.22 -0.03
C VAL A 15 -7.30 3.84 -0.05
N ALA A 16 -6.32 3.08 -0.54
CA ALA A 16 -4.98 3.56 -0.81
C ALA A 16 -4.78 3.77 -2.31
N THR A 17 -4.21 4.90 -2.71
CA THR A 17 -3.70 5.12 -4.06
C THR A 17 -2.19 4.97 -4.03
N VAL A 18 -1.68 3.98 -4.77
CA VAL A 18 -0.25 3.73 -4.94
C VAL A 18 0.15 4.19 -6.33
N THR A 19 1.19 5.01 -6.44
CA THR A 19 1.70 5.48 -7.72
C THR A 19 3.18 5.19 -7.85
N ASN A 20 3.60 4.70 -9.00
CA ASN A 20 5.01 4.55 -9.32
C ASN A 20 5.54 5.82 -9.98
N ARG A 21 6.31 6.62 -9.24
CA ARG A 21 7.01 7.83 -9.69
C ARG A 21 8.45 7.54 -10.15
N GLY A 22 8.80 6.27 -10.32
CA GLY A 22 10.09 5.84 -10.84
C GLY A 22 10.07 5.73 -12.37
N SER A 23 11.24 5.57 -12.96
CA SER A 23 11.42 5.39 -14.42
C SER A 23 11.46 3.91 -14.86
N VAL A 24 11.21 2.98 -13.95
CA VAL A 24 11.18 1.54 -14.19
C VAL A 24 9.90 0.93 -13.65
N VAL A 25 9.53 -0.25 -14.18
CA VAL A 25 8.40 -1.03 -13.68
C VAL A 25 8.60 -1.39 -12.21
N ALA A 26 7.52 -1.32 -11.43
CA ALA A 26 7.41 -1.78 -10.07
C ALA A 26 6.70 -3.15 -10.04
N PRO A 27 7.42 -4.27 -10.08
CA PRO A 27 6.81 -5.60 -10.00
C PRO A 27 6.44 -5.99 -8.57
N LEU A 28 5.38 -6.78 -8.44
CA LEU A 28 4.94 -7.40 -7.18
C LEU A 28 4.79 -6.41 -6.02
N VAL A 29 4.16 -5.26 -6.29
CA VAL A 29 3.87 -4.23 -5.30
C VAL A 29 2.99 -4.80 -4.21
N ARG A 30 3.54 -4.91 -3.00
CA ARG A 30 2.85 -5.40 -1.82
C ARG A 30 2.42 -4.25 -0.93
N LEU A 31 1.13 -4.18 -0.61
CA LEU A 31 0.59 -3.26 0.38
C LEU A 31 0.52 -3.91 1.76
N ALA A 32 0.75 -3.10 2.80
CA ALA A 32 0.50 -3.46 4.18
C ALA A 32 -0.05 -2.28 4.98
N LEU A 33 -1.17 -2.50 5.66
CA LEU A 33 -1.71 -1.63 6.70
C LEU A 33 -0.87 -1.77 7.97
N ARG A 34 -0.44 -0.66 8.53
CA ARG A 34 0.40 -0.60 9.74
C ARG A 34 -0.21 0.30 10.80
N ASP A 35 0.00 -0.06 12.07
CA ASP A 35 -0.37 0.78 13.22
C ASP A 35 0.67 1.91 13.43
N GLY A 36 0.40 2.79 14.39
CA GLY A 36 1.30 3.90 14.74
C GLY A 36 2.65 3.48 15.33
N LYS A 37 2.87 2.18 15.56
CA LYS A 37 4.17 1.60 15.94
C LYS A 37 4.88 0.95 14.75
N GLY A 38 4.27 0.95 13.57
CA GLY A 38 4.78 0.32 12.35
C GLY A 38 4.49 -1.18 12.24
N ASN A 39 3.75 -1.78 13.18
CA ASN A 39 3.39 -3.19 13.12
C ASN A 39 2.26 -3.41 12.11
N ARG A 40 2.24 -4.57 11.47
CA ARG A 40 1.11 -4.95 10.60
C ARG A 40 -0.17 -5.05 11.40
N VAL A 41 -1.23 -4.44 10.89
CA VAL A 41 -2.59 -4.64 11.39
C VAL A 41 -3.09 -5.96 10.82
N LEU A 42 -3.45 -6.89 11.72
CA LEU A 42 -3.91 -8.22 11.34
C LEU A 42 -5.20 -8.62 12.08
N PRO A 43 -6.11 -9.35 11.41
CA PRO A 43 -6.10 -9.61 9.97
C PRO A 43 -6.50 -8.35 9.18
N ALA A 44 -5.96 -8.21 7.97
CA ALA A 44 -6.37 -7.19 7.01
C ALA A 44 -6.58 -7.83 5.64
N THR A 45 -7.58 -7.37 4.91
CA THR A 45 -7.91 -7.81 3.55
C THR A 45 -7.70 -6.65 2.58
N TYR A 46 -7.37 -6.97 1.34
CA TYR A 46 -7.12 -6.03 0.26
C TYR A 46 -7.84 -6.57 -0.98
N ASP A 47 -8.49 -5.70 -1.75
CA ASP A 47 -9.11 -6.09 -3.02
C ASP A 47 -8.07 -6.44 -4.10
N ASP A 48 -6.89 -5.84 -4.00
CA ASP A 48 -5.72 -6.13 -4.82
C ASP A 48 -4.43 -6.07 -3.99
N ASN A 49 -3.48 -6.94 -4.30
CA ASN A 49 -2.16 -6.96 -3.70
C ASN A 49 -1.21 -7.76 -4.61
N TYR A 50 0.08 -7.45 -4.60
CA TYR A 50 1.09 -8.09 -5.47
C TYR A 50 0.94 -7.78 -6.97
N PHE A 51 0.37 -6.63 -7.30
CA PHE A 51 0.23 -6.15 -8.68
C PHE A 51 1.50 -5.47 -9.20
N TRP A 52 1.49 -5.09 -10.48
CA TRP A 52 2.58 -4.39 -11.14
C TRP A 52 2.14 -2.96 -11.48
N LEU A 53 3.08 -2.01 -11.42
CA LEU A 53 2.86 -0.64 -11.89
C LEU A 53 3.93 -0.21 -12.88
N LEU A 54 3.51 0.25 -14.05
CA LEU A 54 4.38 0.95 -14.99
C LEU A 54 4.79 2.34 -14.45
N PRO A 55 5.81 3.00 -15.03
CA PRO A 55 6.11 4.40 -14.73
C PRO A 55 4.86 5.29 -14.84
N ASP A 56 4.65 6.12 -13.82
CA ASP A 56 3.52 7.03 -13.62
C ASP A 56 2.13 6.39 -13.50
N GLU A 57 2.04 5.06 -13.53
CA GLU A 57 0.79 4.35 -13.28
C GLU A 57 0.39 4.44 -11.81
N SER A 58 -0.90 4.64 -11.58
CA SER A 58 -1.53 4.63 -10.27
C SER A 58 -2.53 3.48 -10.15
N ARG A 59 -2.61 2.87 -8.97
CA ARG A 59 -3.66 1.91 -8.63
C ARG A 59 -4.32 2.28 -7.31
N LYS A 60 -5.65 2.17 -7.28
CA LYS A 60 -6.44 2.27 -6.06
C LYS A 60 -6.69 0.87 -5.51
N VAL A 61 -6.48 0.71 -4.21
CA VAL A 61 -6.61 -0.55 -3.49
C VAL A 61 -7.46 -0.31 -2.26
N ALA A 62 -8.63 -0.91 -2.20
CA ALA A 62 -9.45 -0.92 -1.00
C ALA A 62 -8.91 -1.96 -0.01
N PHE A 63 -8.85 -1.59 1.26
CA PHE A 63 -8.45 -2.49 2.32
C PHE A 63 -9.41 -2.41 3.49
N THR A 64 -9.57 -3.52 4.21
CA THR A 64 -10.41 -3.56 5.40
C THR A 64 -9.77 -4.40 6.50
N TRP A 65 -10.15 -4.13 7.74
CA TRP A 65 -9.82 -4.95 8.89
C TRP A 65 -11.07 -5.12 9.76
N PRO A 66 -11.15 -6.16 10.62
CA PRO A 66 -12.35 -6.39 11.41
C PRO A 66 -12.68 -5.23 12.36
N LYS A 67 -13.91 -4.70 12.26
CA LYS A 67 -14.40 -3.61 13.13
C LYS A 67 -14.26 -3.89 14.62
N ARG A 68 -14.38 -5.17 15.04
CA ARG A 68 -14.22 -5.61 16.44
C ARG A 68 -12.85 -5.30 17.04
N LEU A 69 -11.83 -5.07 16.19
CA LEU A 69 -10.47 -4.70 16.63
C LEU A 69 -10.31 -3.19 16.81
N GLY A 70 -11.37 -2.41 16.59
CA GLY A 70 -11.34 -0.95 16.62
C GLY A 70 -10.50 -0.37 15.48
N ARG A 71 -10.29 0.95 15.49
CA ARG A 71 -9.35 1.63 14.59
C ARG A 71 -8.01 1.78 15.31
N PRO A 72 -6.92 1.13 14.85
CA PRO A 72 -5.60 1.37 15.40
C PRO A 72 -5.24 2.86 15.32
N ARG A 73 -4.52 3.36 16.33
CA ARG A 73 -4.02 4.74 16.30
C ARG A 73 -2.85 4.85 15.33
N GLY A 74 -2.75 5.97 14.62
CA GLY A 74 -1.61 6.25 13.72
C GLY A 74 -1.53 5.31 12.52
N LEU A 75 -2.68 4.90 11.95
CA LEU A 75 -2.69 4.03 10.78
C LEU A 75 -1.88 4.63 9.64
N THR A 76 -1.12 3.78 8.96
CA THR A 76 -0.41 4.09 7.72
C THR A 76 -0.54 2.93 6.74
N VAL A 77 -0.39 3.22 5.45
CA VAL A 77 -0.29 2.19 4.41
C VAL A 77 1.08 2.27 3.77
N THR A 78 1.80 1.17 3.75
CA THR A 78 3.09 1.04 3.07
C THR A 78 2.94 0.24 1.79
N ALA A 79 3.69 0.59 0.75
CA ALA A 79 3.81 -0.18 -0.48
C ALA A 79 5.30 -0.45 -0.78
N GLU A 80 5.62 -1.70 -1.08
CA GLU A 80 6.99 -2.15 -1.40
C GLU A 80 6.93 -2.96 -2.70
N ALA A 81 7.74 -2.61 -3.71
CA ALA A 81 7.93 -3.44 -4.90
C ALA A 81 9.11 -4.39 -4.69
N TYR A 82 9.17 -5.47 -5.47
CA TYR A 82 10.26 -6.45 -5.40
C TYR A 82 11.66 -5.84 -5.63
N ASN A 83 11.74 -4.78 -6.43
CA ASN A 83 12.98 -4.08 -6.78
C ASN A 83 13.16 -2.73 -6.06
N SER A 84 12.57 -2.57 -4.87
CA SER A 84 12.67 -1.33 -4.05
C SER A 84 13.93 -1.32 -3.19
#